data_AF-A0A939ZZ48-F1
#
_entry.id   AF-A0A939ZZ48-F1
#
_cell.length_a   1.000
_cell.length_b   1.000
_cell.length_c   1.000
_cell.angle_alpha   90.00
_cell.angle_beta   90.00
_cell.angle_gamma   90.00
#
_symmetry.space_group_name_H-M   'P 1'
#
loop_
_entity.id
_entity.type
_entity.pdbx_description
1 polymer ?
#
loop_
_entity_poly.entity_id
_entity_poly.type
_entity_poly.pdbx_seq_one_letter_code
_entity_poly.pdbx_strand_id
1 'polypeptide(L)'
;MKRKAALIMVLIMLLTGLLSSPASAASMTYTPTSQYSSSVYYRNLRELSLTGDQRLDIVNAALTQVGYHEGNSVSQLDGSNTPGTGNYSEYGYWYGTNVLGQNGGFFYEWCAMFIAWSARQARIPTNVINNASYAHAGSNPYYFNVTYHSRGNYTPKTGDLVFFDWFATERNWDHVGIVAYVENNRVHTVEGNASDQVIMREFSLNSYEIQGWGVPAYSNSSTNALNVSNYSVPTRSLSYGSTGNDVRWLQAALLHLGYPTPVDGVFGQNTQRQLKKFQTYKGLSADGVCGPNVRSAIQSALSSGSYAGASDPSVYPIPTRTLRVGCSGNDVRWLQAALKKLGASISVDGVFGSGTEAKVRWAQQKYGLTPDGVCGPATRTRIISALGSSGGSGGGSNYPVPTRTLRQGDSGNDVKWLQSALKKYGAEISVTGYFGSQTKAAVKEFQRSRGLTADGVCGPATRAKIKEYVSGGSGSSSGYPVPTRVLKIGFSGNDVKWLQSALKRLGYNVTVDGKFGPATQTKLIAFQIDNCLVPDGICGPATRAAILAKL
;
A
#
# COMPACT_ATOMS: atom_id res chain seq x y z
N MET A 1 -59.93 -32.94 -31.88
CA MET A 1 -58.98 -33.97 -31.41
C MET A 1 -57.55 -33.49 -31.66
N LYS A 2 -56.71 -33.54 -30.63
CA LYS A 2 -55.23 -33.38 -30.63
C LYS A 2 -54.72 -31.99 -31.03
N ARG A 3 -53.83 -31.31 -30.30
CA ARG A 3 -53.15 -31.54 -29.01
C ARG A 3 -52.57 -30.19 -28.60
N LYS A 4 -52.61 -29.89 -27.30
CA LYS A 4 -51.67 -28.98 -26.63
C LYS A 4 -50.23 -29.41 -26.98
N ALA A 5 -49.38 -28.45 -27.36
CA ALA A 5 -47.94 -28.35 -27.05
C ALA A 5 -47.19 -27.63 -28.18
N ALA A 6 -46.86 -26.36 -27.95
CA ALA A 6 -45.57 -25.72 -28.29
C ALA A 6 -45.73 -24.19 -28.23
N LEU A 7 -46.11 -23.70 -27.05
CA LEU A 7 -46.08 -22.29 -26.69
C LEU A 7 -44.65 -21.92 -26.24
N ILE A 8 -43.61 -22.18 -27.06
CA ILE A 8 -42.23 -21.72 -26.83
C ILE A 8 -41.51 -21.69 -28.20
N MET A 9 -41.80 -20.72 -29.07
CA MET A 9 -40.88 -20.45 -30.19
C MET A 9 -41.07 -19.13 -30.96
N VAL A 10 -41.54 -18.03 -30.36
CA VAL A 10 -41.47 -16.71 -31.01
C VAL A 10 -41.30 -15.60 -29.98
N LEU A 11 -40.07 -15.39 -29.48
CA LEU A 11 -39.53 -14.07 -29.12
C LEU A 11 -38.01 -14.11 -28.88
N ILE A 12 -37.24 -14.64 -29.84
CA ILE A 12 -35.78 -14.46 -29.90
C ILE A 12 -35.44 -13.96 -31.32
N MET A 13 -35.80 -12.72 -31.60
CA MET A 13 -35.33 -11.97 -32.78
C MET A 13 -35.29 -10.49 -32.39
N LEU A 14 -34.34 -10.12 -31.53
CA LEU A 14 -33.85 -8.75 -31.33
C LEU A 14 -32.66 -8.83 -30.35
N LEU A 15 -31.48 -9.15 -30.86
CA LEU A 15 -30.17 -8.62 -30.45
C LEU A 15 -29.05 -9.38 -31.18
N THR A 16 -29.03 -9.31 -32.52
CA THR A 16 -27.75 -9.39 -33.26
C THR A 16 -27.18 -7.98 -33.37
N GLY A 17 -26.95 -7.35 -32.21
CA GLY A 17 -25.89 -6.36 -32.15
C GLY A 17 -24.61 -7.12 -32.44
N LEU A 18 -23.95 -6.79 -33.55
CA LEU A 18 -22.58 -7.22 -33.80
C LEU A 18 -21.78 -6.92 -32.53
N LEU A 19 -21.51 -7.97 -31.74
CA LEU A 19 -20.42 -7.99 -30.80
C LEU A 19 -19.18 -7.88 -31.67
N SER A 20 -18.76 -6.64 -31.94
CA SER A 20 -17.36 -6.38 -32.21
C SER A 20 -16.62 -7.02 -31.04
N SER A 21 -15.91 -8.11 -31.34
CA SER A 21 -15.10 -8.82 -30.37
C SER A 21 -14.30 -7.79 -29.58
N PRO A 22 -14.26 -7.85 -28.24
CA PRO A 22 -13.40 -6.94 -27.48
C PRO A 22 -11.99 -7.07 -28.06
N ALA A 23 -11.38 -5.91 -28.35
CA ALA A 23 -10.02 -5.78 -28.83
C ALA A 23 -9.14 -6.82 -28.12
N SER A 24 -8.45 -7.65 -28.91
CA SER A 24 -7.61 -8.76 -28.45
C SER A 24 -6.89 -8.38 -27.15
N ALA A 25 -7.36 -8.92 -26.02
CA ALA A 25 -6.64 -8.80 -24.76
C ALA A 25 -5.17 -9.17 -25.00
N ALA A 26 -4.24 -8.49 -24.34
CA ALA A 26 -2.83 -8.84 -24.40
C ALA A 26 -2.66 -10.27 -23.85
N SER A 27 -2.67 -11.26 -24.76
CA SER A 27 -2.22 -12.61 -24.46
C SER A 27 -0.71 -12.57 -24.36
N MET A 28 -0.15 -13.14 -23.30
CA MET A 28 1.30 -13.18 -23.18
C MET A 28 1.91 -13.95 -24.34
N THR A 29 3.06 -13.47 -24.76
CA THR A 29 3.85 -14.06 -25.86
C THR A 29 4.66 -15.28 -25.40
N TYR A 30 4.57 -15.65 -24.12
CA TYR A 30 5.27 -16.76 -23.50
C TYR A 30 4.44 -17.37 -22.36
N THR A 31 4.86 -18.56 -21.89
CA THR A 31 4.29 -19.22 -20.72
C THR A 31 4.90 -18.61 -19.44
N PRO A 32 4.10 -17.89 -18.61
CA PRO A 32 4.58 -17.34 -17.34
C PRO A 32 4.95 -18.38 -16.31
N THR A 33 5.73 -17.95 -15.31
CA THR A 33 5.90 -18.71 -14.07
C THR A 33 4.56 -18.86 -13.33
N SER A 34 4.42 -19.91 -12.52
CA SER A 34 3.20 -20.13 -11.73
C SER A 34 3.02 -19.03 -10.66
N GLN A 35 4.13 -18.55 -10.10
CA GLN A 35 4.17 -17.42 -9.16
C GLN A 35 3.59 -16.17 -9.81
N TYR A 36 4.16 -15.72 -10.94
CA TYR A 36 3.67 -14.53 -11.61
C TYR A 36 2.24 -14.68 -12.12
N SER A 37 1.87 -15.85 -12.64
CA SER A 37 0.50 -16.16 -13.09
C SER A 37 -0.55 -15.99 -11.99
N SER A 38 -0.16 -16.18 -10.74
CA SER A 38 -1.05 -16.00 -9.58
C SER A 38 -1.13 -14.54 -9.10
N SER A 39 -0.26 -13.66 -9.60
CA SER A 39 -0.09 -12.29 -9.11
C SER A 39 -1.19 -11.32 -9.57
N VAL A 40 -1.28 -10.17 -8.90
CA VAL A 40 -2.14 -9.06 -9.34
C VAL A 40 -1.62 -8.42 -10.63
N TYR A 41 -0.30 -8.43 -10.87
CA TYR A 41 0.32 -7.80 -12.04
C TYR A 41 0.03 -8.58 -13.32
N TYR A 42 0.05 -9.91 -13.25
CA TYR A 42 -0.40 -10.75 -14.36
C TYR A 42 -1.89 -10.52 -14.65
N ARG A 43 -2.75 -10.45 -13.63
CA ARG A 43 -4.18 -10.13 -13.83
C ARG A 43 -4.37 -8.78 -14.51
N ASN A 44 -3.63 -7.75 -14.08
CA ASN A 44 -3.68 -6.43 -14.72
C ASN A 44 -3.26 -6.47 -16.19
N LEU A 45 -2.19 -7.20 -16.49
CA LEU A 45 -1.71 -7.37 -17.86
C LEU A 45 -2.76 -8.06 -18.75
N ARG A 46 -3.41 -9.12 -18.25
CA ARG A 46 -4.41 -9.88 -18.99
C ARG A 46 -5.68 -9.09 -19.32
N GLU A 47 -5.92 -8.00 -18.62
CA GLU A 47 -7.04 -7.08 -18.88
C GLU A 47 -6.69 -5.95 -19.85
N LEU A 48 -5.40 -5.75 -20.14
CA LEU A 48 -4.96 -4.71 -21.06
C LEU A 48 -5.48 -4.99 -22.48
N SER A 49 -6.18 -4.02 -23.04
CA SER A 49 -6.49 -4.00 -24.47
C SER A 49 -5.43 -3.19 -25.23
N LEU A 50 -4.77 -3.83 -26.20
CA LEU A 50 -3.81 -3.12 -27.06
C LEU A 50 -4.57 -2.16 -27.98
N THR A 51 -4.07 -0.95 -28.09
CA THR A 51 -4.68 0.15 -28.82
C THR A 51 -4.27 0.16 -30.29
N GLY A 52 -3.16 -0.50 -30.62
CA GLY A 52 -2.53 -0.44 -31.93
C GLY A 52 -1.53 0.72 -32.05
N ASP A 53 -1.49 1.64 -31.10
CA ASP A 53 -0.43 2.64 -31.00
C ASP A 53 0.72 2.04 -30.17
N GLN A 54 1.79 1.64 -30.85
CA GLN A 54 2.95 1.01 -30.22
C GLN A 54 3.57 1.85 -29.10
N ARG A 55 3.53 3.19 -29.21
CA ARG A 55 4.07 4.10 -28.20
C ARG A 55 3.23 4.05 -26.93
N LEU A 56 1.92 4.03 -27.08
CA LEU A 56 0.98 3.95 -25.97
C LEU A 56 0.97 2.54 -25.36
N ASP A 57 1.03 1.50 -26.19
CA ASP A 57 0.89 0.12 -25.77
C ASP A 57 2.07 -0.36 -24.91
N ILE A 58 3.31 0.08 -25.18
CA ILE A 58 4.45 -0.20 -24.30
C ILE A 58 4.29 0.45 -22.92
N VAL A 59 3.81 1.69 -22.88
CA VAL A 59 3.58 2.42 -21.62
C VAL A 59 2.44 1.75 -20.86
N ASN A 60 1.34 1.40 -21.52
CA ASN A 60 0.22 0.70 -20.91
C ASN A 60 0.64 -0.66 -20.35
N ALA A 61 1.43 -1.45 -21.09
CA ALA A 61 1.99 -2.70 -20.60
C ALA A 61 2.83 -2.48 -19.34
N ALA A 62 3.72 -1.49 -19.33
CA ALA A 62 4.52 -1.13 -18.17
C ALA A 62 3.67 -0.66 -16.98
N LEU A 63 2.62 0.14 -17.21
CA LEU A 63 1.70 0.63 -16.17
C LEU A 63 0.96 -0.50 -15.45
N THR A 64 0.67 -1.62 -16.13
CA THR A 64 0.06 -2.79 -15.47
C THR A 64 0.92 -3.39 -14.37
N GLN A 65 2.24 -3.11 -14.41
CA GLN A 65 3.26 -3.67 -13.54
C GLN A 65 3.65 -2.75 -12.38
N VAL A 66 3.16 -1.49 -12.35
CA VAL A 66 3.56 -0.54 -11.29
C VAL A 66 3.24 -1.10 -9.90
N GLY A 67 4.26 -1.18 -9.05
CA GLY A 67 4.24 -1.80 -7.74
C GLY A 67 4.93 -3.17 -7.67
N TYR A 68 5.18 -3.83 -8.81
CA TYR A 68 5.94 -5.08 -8.86
C TYR A 68 7.31 -4.86 -8.25
N HIS A 69 7.80 -5.82 -7.47
CA HIS A 69 9.12 -5.78 -6.88
C HIS A 69 9.81 -7.12 -7.04
N GLU A 70 11.14 -7.12 -7.05
CA GLU A 70 11.90 -8.36 -7.09
C GLU A 70 11.79 -9.16 -5.78
N GLY A 71 12.09 -10.45 -5.89
CA GLY A 71 12.28 -11.38 -4.78
C GLY A 71 13.75 -11.74 -4.58
N ASN A 72 13.98 -12.77 -3.77
CA ASN A 72 15.31 -13.35 -3.50
C ASN A 72 15.51 -14.74 -4.10
N SER A 73 14.50 -15.29 -4.78
CA SER A 73 14.58 -16.59 -5.44
C SER A 73 13.47 -16.79 -6.48
N VAL A 74 13.58 -17.83 -7.30
CA VAL A 74 12.58 -18.22 -8.31
C VAL A 74 11.20 -18.55 -7.75
N SER A 75 11.08 -18.82 -6.45
CA SER A 75 9.78 -19.04 -5.79
C SER A 75 9.07 -17.73 -5.44
N GLN A 76 9.70 -16.58 -5.67
CA GLN A 76 9.23 -15.24 -5.27
C GLN A 76 9.08 -14.29 -6.48
N LEU A 77 8.71 -14.82 -7.65
CA LEU A 77 8.56 -14.05 -8.90
C LEU A 77 7.17 -13.42 -9.07
N ASP A 78 6.30 -13.54 -8.06
CA ASP A 78 4.94 -13.00 -8.04
C ASP A 78 4.89 -11.48 -7.82
N GLY A 79 5.98 -10.88 -7.35
CA GLY A 79 6.01 -9.48 -6.91
C GLY A 79 5.11 -9.21 -5.70
N SER A 80 4.75 -10.26 -4.94
CA SER A 80 3.91 -10.17 -3.74
C SER A 80 4.55 -10.84 -2.53
N ASN A 81 5.53 -10.17 -1.92
CA ASN A 81 6.14 -10.54 -0.63
C ASN A 81 6.80 -9.29 -0.01
N THR A 82 7.60 -9.42 1.05
CA THR A 82 8.55 -8.36 1.41
C THR A 82 9.51 -8.15 0.23
N PRO A 83 9.77 -6.90 -0.22
CA PRO A 83 10.72 -6.63 -1.29
C PRO A 83 12.05 -7.35 -1.05
N GLY A 84 12.52 -8.09 -2.05
CA GLY A 84 13.85 -8.68 -2.08
C GLY A 84 14.90 -7.67 -2.56
N THR A 85 16.15 -8.13 -2.57
CA THR A 85 17.31 -7.40 -3.12
C THR A 85 18.16 -8.34 -3.99
N GLY A 86 17.55 -9.40 -4.52
CA GLY A 86 18.22 -10.49 -5.21
C GLY A 86 18.08 -10.44 -6.73
N ASN A 87 17.49 -9.40 -7.31
CA ASN A 87 17.19 -9.27 -8.74
C ASN A 87 16.26 -10.36 -9.32
N TYR A 88 15.61 -11.18 -8.49
CA TYR A 88 14.68 -12.22 -8.96
C TYR A 88 13.36 -11.59 -9.40
N SER A 89 13.23 -11.40 -10.71
CA SER A 89 12.03 -10.87 -11.36
C SER A 89 11.51 -11.81 -12.45
N GLU A 90 10.20 -11.75 -12.72
CA GLU A 90 9.57 -12.45 -13.85
C GLU A 90 10.23 -12.02 -15.17
N TYR A 91 10.65 -10.76 -15.26
CA TYR A 91 11.29 -10.20 -16.45
C TYR A 91 12.67 -10.83 -16.69
N GLY A 92 13.48 -10.99 -15.63
CA GLY A 92 14.75 -11.71 -15.71
C GLY A 92 14.56 -13.20 -15.99
N TYR A 93 13.52 -13.82 -15.41
CA TYR A 93 13.16 -15.20 -15.73
C TYR A 93 12.84 -15.37 -17.22
N TRP A 94 11.90 -14.58 -17.73
CA TRP A 94 11.53 -14.55 -19.14
C TRP A 94 12.73 -14.31 -20.06
N TYR A 95 13.63 -13.38 -19.71
CA TYR A 95 14.82 -13.11 -20.52
C TYR A 95 15.72 -14.35 -20.61
N GLY A 96 16.04 -14.97 -19.47
CA GLY A 96 16.85 -16.19 -19.44
C GLY A 96 16.25 -17.33 -20.25
N THR A 97 14.96 -17.63 -20.05
CA THR A 97 14.32 -18.80 -20.68
C THR A 97 13.93 -18.55 -22.12
N ASN A 98 13.33 -17.40 -22.45
CA ASN A 98 12.72 -17.16 -23.75
C ASN A 98 13.60 -16.36 -24.71
N VAL A 99 14.57 -15.58 -24.21
CA VAL A 99 15.49 -14.82 -25.06
C VAL A 99 16.82 -15.55 -25.20
N LEU A 100 17.39 -16.04 -24.10
CA LEU A 100 18.69 -16.72 -24.10
C LEU A 100 18.61 -18.25 -24.27
N GLY A 101 17.42 -18.85 -24.10
CA GLY A 101 17.23 -20.30 -24.19
C GLY A 101 17.86 -21.08 -23.02
N GLN A 102 18.02 -20.44 -21.86
CA GLN A 102 18.60 -21.06 -20.66
C GLN A 102 17.54 -21.88 -19.90
N ASN A 103 17.97 -22.92 -19.18
CA ASN A 103 17.11 -23.75 -18.34
C ASN A 103 16.66 -23.06 -17.03
N GLY A 104 17.00 -21.78 -16.84
CA GLY A 104 16.65 -20.95 -15.70
C GLY A 104 16.54 -19.47 -16.10
N GLY A 105 16.37 -18.60 -15.11
CA GLY A 105 16.30 -17.15 -15.35
C GLY A 105 17.67 -16.46 -15.41
N PHE A 106 17.65 -15.21 -15.85
CA PHE A 106 18.80 -14.32 -15.88
C PHE A 106 18.59 -13.20 -14.84
N PHE A 107 19.20 -13.34 -13.66
CA PHE A 107 18.91 -12.52 -12.47
C PHE A 107 19.99 -11.46 -12.19
N TYR A 108 20.11 -10.53 -13.14
CA TYR A 108 20.91 -9.31 -13.00
C TYR A 108 19.99 -8.08 -12.95
N GLU A 109 20.55 -6.87 -12.88
CA GLU A 109 19.79 -5.63 -12.92
C GLU A 109 18.81 -5.64 -14.11
N TRP A 110 17.53 -5.50 -13.81
CA TRP A 110 16.47 -5.90 -14.75
C TRP A 110 15.74 -4.73 -15.40
N CYS A 111 16.26 -3.50 -15.30
CA CYS A 111 15.62 -2.32 -15.90
C CYS A 111 15.46 -2.44 -17.42
N ALA A 112 16.50 -2.85 -18.15
CA ALA A 112 16.44 -3.05 -19.60
C ALA A 112 15.57 -4.26 -19.99
N MET A 113 15.68 -5.36 -19.24
CA MET A 113 14.86 -6.56 -19.47
C MET A 113 13.37 -6.28 -19.26
N PHE A 114 13.01 -5.43 -18.30
CA PHE A 114 11.64 -4.97 -18.11
C PHE A 114 11.10 -4.23 -19.35
N ILE A 115 11.88 -3.33 -19.94
CA ILE A 115 11.47 -2.61 -21.15
C ILE A 115 11.31 -3.57 -22.33
N ALA A 116 12.26 -4.48 -22.53
CA ALA A 116 12.16 -5.52 -23.56
C ALA A 116 10.92 -6.38 -23.37
N TRP A 117 10.64 -6.81 -22.13
CA TRP A 117 9.45 -7.57 -21.76
C TRP A 117 8.17 -6.78 -22.05
N SER A 118 8.10 -5.51 -21.65
CA SER A 118 6.96 -4.62 -21.93
C SER A 118 6.73 -4.46 -23.43
N ALA A 119 7.80 -4.33 -24.23
CA ALA A 119 7.71 -4.26 -25.68
C ALA A 119 7.11 -5.55 -26.28
N ARG A 120 7.49 -6.72 -25.76
CA ARG A 120 6.88 -8.00 -26.20
C ARG A 120 5.40 -8.08 -25.86
N GLN A 121 4.99 -7.65 -24.66
CA GLN A 121 3.58 -7.67 -24.28
C GLN A 121 2.74 -6.66 -25.08
N ALA A 122 3.36 -5.56 -25.51
CA ALA A 122 2.80 -4.58 -26.43
C ALA A 122 2.84 -5.00 -27.91
N ARG A 123 3.29 -6.24 -28.23
CA ARG A 123 3.46 -6.76 -29.59
C ARG A 123 4.34 -5.89 -30.50
N ILE A 124 5.26 -5.13 -29.91
CA ILE A 124 6.27 -4.38 -30.65
C ILE A 124 7.29 -5.39 -31.19
N PRO A 125 7.68 -5.39 -32.47
CA PRO A 125 8.67 -6.35 -32.98
C PRO A 125 10.11 -6.02 -32.52
N THR A 126 11.03 -6.98 -32.60
CA THR A 126 12.42 -6.81 -32.09
C THR A 126 13.28 -5.86 -32.92
N ASN A 127 12.90 -5.59 -34.18
CA ASN A 127 13.56 -4.56 -34.99
C ASN A 127 13.14 -3.12 -34.62
N VAL A 128 12.10 -2.95 -33.79
CA VAL A 128 11.69 -1.64 -33.26
C VAL A 128 12.27 -1.43 -31.85
N ILE A 129 12.13 -2.43 -30.98
CA ILE A 129 12.79 -2.49 -29.66
C ILE A 129 13.32 -3.91 -29.48
N ASN A 130 14.63 -4.08 -29.54
CA ASN A 130 15.26 -5.39 -29.36
C ASN A 130 15.25 -5.85 -27.89
N ASN A 131 15.59 -7.12 -27.66
CA ASN A 131 15.67 -7.69 -26.32
C ASN A 131 17.00 -7.31 -25.63
N ALA A 132 17.15 -6.04 -25.28
CA ALA A 132 18.31 -5.53 -24.56
C ALA A 132 18.34 -5.99 -23.10
N SER A 133 19.55 -6.10 -22.54
CA SER A 133 19.80 -6.39 -21.12
C SER A 133 20.63 -5.30 -20.43
N TYR A 134 21.17 -4.33 -21.17
CA TYR A 134 21.89 -3.19 -20.61
C TYR A 134 21.15 -1.88 -20.89
N ALA A 135 21.27 -0.94 -19.95
CA ALA A 135 20.70 0.40 -20.01
C ALA A 135 21.47 1.33 -20.98
N HIS A 136 21.76 0.89 -22.20
CA HIS A 136 22.59 1.64 -23.15
C HIS A 136 21.94 1.68 -24.54
N ALA A 137 22.13 2.76 -25.30
CA ALA A 137 21.75 2.82 -26.72
C ALA A 137 22.97 2.59 -27.63
N GLY A 138 22.87 1.72 -28.63
CA GLY A 138 24.00 1.45 -29.52
C GLY A 138 23.83 0.19 -30.35
N SER A 139 24.91 -0.22 -31.03
CA SER A 139 24.91 -1.36 -31.97
C SER A 139 25.22 -2.71 -31.33
N ASN A 140 25.61 -2.74 -30.05
CA ASN A 140 25.81 -4.01 -29.33
C ASN A 140 24.47 -4.76 -29.23
N PRO A 141 24.42 -6.09 -29.46
CA PRO A 141 23.18 -6.86 -29.43
C PRO A 141 22.43 -6.80 -28.09
N TYR A 142 23.12 -6.51 -26.99
CA TYR A 142 22.54 -6.37 -25.65
C TYR A 142 22.11 -4.93 -25.30
N TYR A 143 22.37 -3.96 -26.19
CA TYR A 143 21.99 -2.55 -26.04
C TYR A 143 20.72 -2.26 -26.84
N PHE A 144 20.00 -1.20 -26.51
CA PHE A 144 18.86 -0.76 -27.30
C PHE A 144 19.32 -0.18 -28.64
N ASN A 145 18.91 -0.80 -29.74
CA ASN A 145 19.14 -0.28 -31.08
C ASN A 145 18.07 0.78 -31.43
N VAL A 146 18.27 1.99 -30.90
CA VAL A 146 17.34 3.12 -31.01
C VAL A 146 18.08 4.38 -31.41
N THR A 147 17.38 5.35 -32.00
CA THR A 147 17.97 6.66 -32.30
C THR A 147 18.21 7.42 -31.00
N TYR A 148 19.47 7.70 -30.69
CA TYR A 148 19.84 8.39 -29.46
C TYR A 148 19.90 9.91 -29.63
N HIS A 149 19.35 10.63 -28.64
CA HIS A 149 19.45 12.07 -28.52
C HIS A 149 19.96 12.43 -27.12
N SER A 150 21.04 13.20 -27.04
CA SER A 150 21.53 13.73 -25.76
C SER A 150 20.51 14.67 -25.10
N ARG A 151 20.57 14.76 -23.76
CA ARG A 151 19.75 15.71 -22.98
C ARG A 151 19.84 17.12 -23.58
N GLY A 152 18.69 17.79 -23.69
CA GLY A 152 18.58 19.17 -24.23
C GLY A 152 18.41 19.27 -25.74
N ASN A 153 18.70 18.21 -26.51
CA ASN A 153 18.62 18.23 -27.97
C ASN A 153 17.33 17.62 -28.54
N TYR A 154 16.43 17.17 -27.67
CA TYR A 154 15.19 16.50 -28.06
C TYR A 154 14.16 16.62 -26.95
N THR A 155 12.91 16.87 -27.34
CA THR A 155 11.76 16.82 -26.42
C THR A 155 11.17 15.40 -26.46
N PRO A 156 11.26 14.64 -25.36
CA PRO A 156 10.80 13.26 -25.33
C PRO A 156 9.30 13.15 -25.52
N LYS A 157 8.88 12.01 -26.06
CA LYS A 157 7.47 11.65 -26.31
C LYS A 157 7.14 10.35 -25.59
N THR A 158 5.84 10.12 -25.38
CA THR A 158 5.33 8.84 -24.92
C THR A 158 5.94 7.67 -25.71
N GLY A 159 6.39 6.66 -24.96
CA GLY A 159 7.03 5.45 -25.49
C GLY A 159 8.52 5.59 -25.80
N ASP A 160 9.09 6.80 -25.78
CA ASP A 160 10.55 6.94 -25.87
C ASP A 160 11.23 6.32 -24.64
N LEU A 161 12.49 5.95 -24.78
CA LEU A 161 13.32 5.46 -23.68
C LEU A 161 14.06 6.65 -23.06
N VAL A 162 14.18 6.66 -21.74
CA VAL A 162 15.03 7.62 -21.01
C VAL A 162 16.20 6.86 -20.42
N PHE A 163 17.41 7.39 -20.62
CA PHE A 163 18.63 6.84 -20.05
C PHE A 163 19.19 7.78 -18.99
N PHE A 164 19.67 7.22 -17.89
CA PHE A 164 20.18 7.96 -16.75
C PHE A 164 21.67 7.71 -16.50
N ASP A 165 22.34 8.73 -15.99
CA ASP A 165 23.67 8.71 -15.38
C ASP A 165 23.49 9.36 -13.99
N TRP A 166 23.34 8.55 -12.95
CA TRP A 166 22.90 9.01 -11.63
C TRP A 166 23.98 9.83 -10.92
N PHE A 167 25.25 9.59 -11.24
CA PHE A 167 26.38 10.25 -10.57
C PHE A 167 27.03 11.34 -11.43
N ALA A 168 26.69 11.42 -12.72
CA ALA A 168 27.32 12.33 -13.68
C ALA A 168 28.85 12.19 -13.72
N THR A 169 29.37 11.02 -13.34
CA THR A 169 30.82 10.74 -13.20
C THR A 169 31.38 10.02 -14.42
N GLU A 170 31.28 10.64 -15.60
CA GLU A 170 31.89 10.15 -16.85
C GLU A 170 31.12 9.03 -17.59
N ARG A 171 29.95 9.38 -18.17
CA ARG A 171 29.32 8.64 -19.29
C ARG A 171 28.87 7.20 -18.97
N ASN A 172 28.64 6.86 -17.71
CA ASN A 172 28.09 5.56 -17.36
C ASN A 172 26.56 5.59 -17.48
N TRP A 173 26.02 4.72 -18.31
CA TRP A 173 24.59 4.60 -18.49
C TRP A 173 24.07 3.61 -17.42
N ASP A 174 23.59 4.16 -16.32
CA ASP A 174 23.27 3.41 -15.11
C ASP A 174 21.88 2.76 -15.17
N HIS A 175 20.94 3.44 -15.83
CA HIS A 175 19.54 3.05 -15.79
C HIS A 175 18.76 3.45 -17.03
N VAL A 176 17.69 2.70 -17.30
CA VAL A 176 16.77 2.99 -18.41
C VAL A 176 15.32 2.88 -17.95
N GLY A 177 14.49 3.80 -18.45
CA GLY A 177 13.06 3.84 -18.21
C GLY A 177 12.27 4.07 -19.50
N ILE A 178 10.94 3.96 -19.40
CA ILE A 178 10.03 4.31 -20.50
C ILE A 178 9.41 5.66 -20.18
N VAL A 179 9.45 6.60 -21.12
CA VAL A 179 8.74 7.87 -21.04
C VAL A 179 7.23 7.59 -21.11
N ALA A 180 6.53 7.83 -20.02
CA ALA A 180 5.08 7.78 -19.97
C ALA A 180 4.51 9.01 -20.68
N TYR A 181 4.74 10.20 -20.14
CA TYR A 181 4.27 11.46 -20.72
C TYR A 181 5.15 12.63 -20.29
N VAL A 182 4.98 13.77 -20.95
CA VAL A 182 5.69 15.02 -20.68
C VAL A 182 4.67 16.12 -20.48
N GLU A 183 4.80 16.86 -19.39
CA GLU A 183 3.98 18.01 -19.07
C GLU A 183 4.77 19.02 -18.24
N ASN A 184 4.49 20.31 -18.38
CA ASN A 184 5.06 21.35 -17.51
C ASN A 184 6.60 21.30 -17.37
N ASN A 185 7.32 21.03 -18.47
CA ASN A 185 8.78 20.89 -18.50
C ASN A 185 9.32 19.72 -17.63
N ARG A 186 8.48 18.73 -17.35
CA ARG A 186 8.81 17.51 -16.61
C ARG A 186 8.45 16.27 -17.42
N VAL A 187 9.29 15.26 -17.28
CA VAL A 187 9.06 13.93 -17.86
C VAL A 187 8.61 12.99 -16.77
N HIS A 188 7.55 12.23 -17.05
CA HIS A 188 7.07 11.15 -16.21
C HIS A 188 7.47 9.84 -16.85
N THR A 189 8.00 8.93 -16.04
CA THR A 189 8.62 7.69 -16.49
C THR A 189 7.94 6.50 -15.81
N VAL A 190 7.95 5.33 -16.47
CA VAL A 190 7.71 4.03 -15.85
C VAL A 190 8.98 3.22 -15.94
N GLU A 191 9.49 2.77 -14.80
CA GLU A 191 10.84 2.23 -14.69
C GLU A 191 10.83 0.94 -13.91
N GLY A 192 11.49 -0.09 -14.44
CA GLY A 192 11.77 -1.33 -13.74
C GLY A 192 13.12 -1.24 -13.03
N ASN A 193 13.31 -2.04 -11.99
CA ASN A 193 14.49 -2.04 -11.12
C ASN A 193 14.87 -0.67 -10.55
N ALA A 194 13.90 0.22 -10.36
CA ALA A 194 14.11 1.47 -9.67
C ALA A 194 13.74 1.27 -8.20
N SER A 195 14.76 1.27 -7.33
CA SER A 195 14.62 0.85 -5.92
C SER A 195 14.09 -0.59 -5.75
N ASP A 196 14.52 -1.49 -6.65
CA ASP A 196 14.13 -2.91 -6.69
C ASP A 196 12.67 -3.14 -7.12
N GLN A 197 12.05 -2.16 -7.79
CA GLN A 197 10.62 -2.14 -8.13
C GLN A 197 10.33 -1.59 -9.54
N VAL A 198 9.11 -1.87 -10.01
CA VAL A 198 8.47 -1.10 -11.08
C VAL A 198 7.76 0.10 -10.46
N ILE A 199 8.22 1.31 -10.79
CA ILE A 199 7.73 2.56 -10.21
C ILE A 199 7.55 3.64 -11.27
N MET A 200 6.67 4.61 -10.98
CA MET A 200 6.61 5.85 -11.74
C MET A 200 7.45 6.95 -11.09
N ARG A 201 8.31 7.59 -11.89
CA ARG A 201 9.12 8.75 -11.46
C ARG A 201 8.88 9.97 -12.32
N GLU A 202 9.38 11.10 -11.85
CA GLU A 202 9.20 12.39 -12.51
C GLU A 202 10.46 13.24 -12.37
N PHE A 203 10.98 13.72 -13.49
CA PHE A 203 12.21 14.51 -13.57
C PHE A 203 11.96 15.81 -14.32
N SER A 204 12.73 16.86 -14.01
CA SER A 204 12.83 17.98 -14.97
C SER A 204 13.43 17.45 -16.28
N LEU A 205 12.96 17.95 -17.43
CA LEU A 205 13.53 17.59 -18.74
C LEU A 205 15.04 17.85 -18.84
N ASN A 206 15.54 18.80 -18.03
CA ASN A 206 16.95 19.17 -17.97
C ASN A 206 17.66 18.61 -16.73
N SER A 207 17.09 17.62 -16.03
CA SER A 207 17.73 17.00 -14.87
C SER A 207 19.14 16.51 -15.23
N TYR A 208 20.11 16.78 -14.35
CA TYR A 208 21.49 16.34 -14.58
C TYR A 208 21.61 14.80 -14.60
N GLU A 209 20.67 14.11 -13.95
CA GLU A 209 20.58 12.64 -13.88
C GLU A 209 20.21 12.01 -15.23
N ILE A 210 19.65 12.79 -16.17
CA ILE A 210 19.24 12.29 -17.48
C ILE A 210 20.44 12.39 -18.44
N GLN A 211 20.88 11.24 -18.93
CA GLN A 211 21.91 11.14 -19.97
C GLN A 211 21.32 11.51 -21.34
N GLY A 212 20.13 11.01 -21.65
CA GLY A 212 19.45 11.32 -22.90
C GLY A 212 18.28 10.39 -23.20
N TRP A 213 17.87 10.37 -24.45
CA TRP A 213 16.64 9.75 -24.92
C TRP A 213 16.94 8.76 -26.03
N GLY A 214 16.29 7.60 -25.99
CA GLY A 214 16.25 6.65 -27.09
C GLY A 214 14.90 6.72 -27.79
N VAL A 215 14.88 6.88 -29.09
CA VAL A 215 13.64 6.94 -29.89
C VAL A 215 13.55 5.65 -30.71
N PRO A 216 12.69 4.70 -30.31
CA PRO A 216 12.41 3.51 -31.12
C PRO A 216 11.75 3.88 -32.45
N ALA A 217 12.04 3.09 -33.48
CA ALA A 217 11.51 3.26 -34.84
C ALA A 217 10.07 2.74 -34.95
N TYR A 218 9.16 3.30 -34.16
CA TYR A 218 7.74 2.93 -34.18
C TYR A 218 7.10 3.14 -35.55
N SER A 219 6.22 2.23 -35.95
CA SER A 219 5.48 2.33 -37.21
C SER A 219 4.41 3.44 -37.20
N ASN A 220 4.00 3.87 -36.00
CA ASN A 220 2.87 4.75 -35.79
C ASN A 220 3.32 6.05 -35.08
N SER A 221 2.80 7.19 -35.54
CA SER A 221 3.07 8.52 -34.98
C SER A 221 2.20 8.75 -33.73
N SER A 222 2.82 9.17 -32.62
CA SER A 222 2.22 9.28 -31.29
C SER A 222 0.85 9.99 -31.26
N THR A 223 -0.11 9.36 -30.61
CA THR A 223 -1.21 10.06 -29.95
C THR A 223 -0.73 10.53 -28.56
N ASN A 224 -0.98 11.79 -28.16
CA ASN A 224 -0.78 12.25 -26.77
C ASN A 224 -1.87 11.66 -25.84
N ALA A 225 -2.24 10.39 -26.03
CA ALA A 225 -3.39 9.75 -25.40
C ALA A 225 -3.31 9.67 -23.87
N LEU A 226 -2.15 9.90 -23.29
CA LEU A 226 -1.97 9.95 -21.83
C LEU A 226 -2.26 11.34 -21.24
N ASN A 227 -2.33 12.38 -22.07
CA ASN A 227 -2.66 13.72 -21.60
C ASN A 227 -4.18 13.90 -21.53
N VAL A 228 -4.66 14.26 -20.34
CA VAL A 228 -6.08 14.43 -20.04
C VAL A 228 -6.74 15.47 -20.94
N SER A 229 -6.01 16.51 -21.34
CA SER A 229 -6.54 17.62 -22.16
C SER A 229 -7.00 17.19 -23.56
N ASN A 230 -6.61 15.99 -24.01
CA ASN A 230 -7.00 15.47 -25.32
C ASN A 230 -8.37 14.80 -25.34
N TYR A 231 -9.05 14.73 -24.20
CA TYR A 231 -10.38 14.14 -24.11
C TYR A 231 -11.37 15.10 -23.48
N SER A 232 -12.57 15.14 -24.06
CA SER A 232 -13.70 15.84 -23.46
C SER A 232 -14.11 15.17 -22.16
N VAL A 233 -14.52 15.98 -21.19
CA VAL A 233 -15.08 15.48 -19.94
C VAL A 233 -16.37 14.72 -20.27
N PRO A 234 -16.53 13.46 -19.81
CA PRO A 234 -17.67 12.63 -20.18
C PRO A 234 -18.97 13.12 -19.55
N THR A 235 -20.07 13.08 -20.30
CA THR A 235 -21.41 13.45 -19.79
C THR A 235 -22.12 12.24 -19.16
N ARG A 236 -21.89 11.03 -19.69
CA ARG A 236 -22.45 9.77 -19.19
C ARG A 236 -21.65 9.19 -18.03
N SER A 237 -22.31 8.41 -17.17
CA SER A 237 -21.62 7.65 -16.11
C SER A 237 -20.75 6.54 -16.72
N LEU A 238 -19.58 6.32 -16.15
CA LEU A 238 -18.66 5.27 -16.57
C LEU A 238 -18.54 4.20 -15.49
N SER A 239 -18.57 2.93 -15.89
CA SER A 239 -18.47 1.78 -14.99
C SER A 239 -17.78 0.62 -15.71
N TYR A 240 -17.54 -0.48 -14.98
CA TYR A 240 -16.93 -1.69 -15.52
C TYR A 240 -17.59 -2.12 -16.85
N GLY A 241 -16.78 -2.38 -17.87
CA GLY A 241 -17.22 -2.72 -19.22
C GLY A 241 -17.51 -1.52 -20.14
N SER A 242 -17.52 -0.28 -19.63
CA SER A 242 -17.54 0.92 -20.49
C SER A 242 -16.30 0.96 -21.38
N THR A 243 -16.46 1.47 -22.61
CA THR A 243 -15.35 1.67 -23.55
C THR A 243 -15.39 3.07 -24.19
N GLY A 244 -14.31 3.44 -24.89
CA GLY A 244 -14.22 4.65 -25.73
C GLY A 244 -13.45 5.82 -25.11
N ASN A 245 -13.47 6.98 -25.77
CA ASN A 245 -12.70 8.16 -25.36
C ASN A 245 -13.09 8.72 -23.98
N ASP A 246 -14.35 8.56 -23.58
CA ASP A 246 -14.79 8.89 -22.22
C ASP A 246 -14.01 8.10 -21.15
N VAL A 247 -13.72 6.83 -21.43
CA VAL A 247 -12.94 5.98 -20.54
C VAL A 247 -11.47 6.38 -20.57
N ARG A 248 -10.94 6.73 -21.76
CA ARG A 248 -9.58 7.27 -21.87
C ARG A 248 -9.39 8.56 -21.08
N TRP A 249 -10.38 9.46 -21.07
CA TRP A 249 -10.38 10.64 -20.20
C TRP A 249 -10.20 10.25 -18.73
N LEU A 250 -11.02 9.31 -18.24
CA LEU A 250 -10.97 8.85 -16.86
C LEU A 250 -9.61 8.22 -16.53
N GLN A 251 -9.09 7.37 -17.41
CA GLN A 251 -7.82 6.68 -17.21
C GLN A 251 -6.65 7.67 -17.21
N ALA A 252 -6.60 8.59 -18.16
CA ALA A 252 -5.59 9.65 -18.22
C ALA A 252 -5.66 10.53 -16.97
N ALA A 253 -6.87 10.91 -16.53
CA ALA A 253 -7.05 11.72 -15.34
C ALA A 253 -6.58 10.99 -14.07
N LEU A 254 -6.93 9.70 -13.91
CA LEU A 254 -6.44 8.89 -12.80
C LEU A 254 -4.91 8.76 -12.83
N LEU A 255 -4.32 8.51 -14.00
CA LEU A 255 -2.87 8.44 -14.16
C LEU A 255 -2.17 9.74 -13.75
N HIS A 256 -2.65 10.88 -14.25
CA HIS A 256 -2.13 12.21 -13.91
C HIS A 256 -2.28 12.50 -12.39
N LEU A 257 -3.37 12.04 -11.78
CA LEU A 257 -3.60 12.17 -10.33
C LEU A 257 -2.81 11.17 -9.48
N GLY A 258 -1.90 10.39 -10.07
CA GLY A 258 -1.02 9.46 -9.37
C GLY A 258 -1.65 8.10 -9.08
N TYR A 259 -2.68 7.71 -9.84
CA TYR A 259 -3.29 6.38 -9.81
C TYR A 259 -2.93 5.63 -11.10
N PRO A 260 -1.87 4.78 -11.09
CA PRO A 260 -1.37 4.11 -12.29
C PRO A 260 -2.46 3.31 -13.00
N THR A 261 -2.84 3.79 -14.18
CA THR A 261 -3.96 3.26 -14.96
C THR A 261 -3.56 3.24 -16.44
N PRO A 262 -3.53 2.08 -17.10
CA PRO A 262 -3.42 2.03 -18.55
C PRO A 262 -4.52 2.85 -19.20
N VAL A 263 -4.19 3.61 -20.24
CA VAL A 263 -5.14 4.42 -21.02
C VAL A 263 -5.46 3.67 -22.31
N ASP A 264 -6.12 2.53 -22.18
CA ASP A 264 -6.51 1.66 -23.29
C ASP A 264 -7.93 1.91 -23.81
N GLY A 265 -8.71 2.74 -23.12
CA GLY A 265 -10.10 3.04 -23.43
C GLY A 265 -11.08 1.93 -23.03
N VAL A 266 -10.67 0.98 -22.18
CA VAL A 266 -11.50 -0.10 -21.65
C VAL A 266 -11.57 -0.02 -20.13
N PHE A 267 -12.78 0.09 -19.58
CA PHE A 267 -12.98 0.15 -18.14
C PHE A 267 -12.93 -1.26 -17.55
N GLY A 268 -11.73 -1.78 -17.34
CA GLY A 268 -11.45 -3.06 -16.70
C GLY A 268 -11.34 -2.99 -15.16
N GLN A 269 -10.87 -4.08 -14.53
CA GLN A 269 -10.74 -4.15 -13.07
C GLN A 269 -9.64 -3.23 -12.57
N ASN A 270 -8.55 -3.02 -13.33
CA ASN A 270 -7.54 -2.03 -12.94
C ASN A 270 -8.15 -0.62 -12.84
N THR A 271 -8.83 -0.15 -13.87
CA THR A 271 -9.52 1.16 -13.86
C THR A 271 -10.50 1.25 -12.69
N GLN A 272 -11.29 0.21 -12.45
CA GLN A 272 -12.22 0.17 -11.32
C GLN A 272 -11.50 0.27 -9.97
N ARG A 273 -10.42 -0.48 -9.78
CA ARG A 273 -9.64 -0.49 -8.54
C ARG A 273 -8.98 0.86 -8.27
N GLN A 274 -8.39 1.47 -9.29
CA GLN A 274 -7.78 2.80 -9.17
C GLN A 274 -8.83 3.88 -8.92
N LEU A 275 -9.98 3.80 -9.58
CA LEU A 275 -11.11 4.70 -9.32
C LEU A 275 -11.62 4.57 -7.89
N LYS A 276 -11.77 3.35 -7.36
CA LYS A 276 -12.17 3.13 -5.96
C LYS A 276 -11.19 3.74 -4.97
N LYS A 277 -9.88 3.70 -5.26
CA LYS A 277 -8.86 4.39 -4.45
C LYS A 277 -9.04 5.91 -4.52
N PHE A 278 -9.29 6.47 -5.70
CA PHE A 278 -9.58 7.90 -5.86
C PHE A 278 -10.85 8.32 -5.13
N GLN A 279 -11.94 7.58 -5.28
CA GLN A 279 -13.21 7.81 -4.59
C GLN A 279 -13.02 7.79 -3.07
N THR A 280 -12.35 6.75 -2.54
CA THR A 280 -12.02 6.64 -1.12
C THR A 280 -11.22 7.85 -0.65
N TYR A 281 -10.22 8.26 -1.43
CA TYR A 281 -9.38 9.43 -1.13
C TYR A 281 -10.19 10.74 -1.08
N LYS A 282 -11.18 10.91 -1.97
CA LYS A 282 -12.06 12.08 -2.02
C LYS A 282 -13.23 12.01 -1.04
N GLY A 283 -13.34 10.96 -0.20
CA GLY A 283 -14.47 10.76 0.70
C GLY A 283 -15.80 10.47 -0.01
N LEU A 284 -15.74 9.98 -1.24
CA LEU A 284 -16.89 9.58 -2.05
C LEU A 284 -17.21 8.08 -1.84
N SER A 285 -18.41 7.67 -2.25
CA SER A 285 -18.77 6.24 -2.36
C SER A 285 -17.75 5.51 -3.24
N ALA A 286 -17.08 4.49 -2.69
CA ALA A 286 -16.08 3.68 -3.40
C ALA A 286 -16.72 2.52 -4.20
N ASP A 287 -17.79 2.85 -4.94
CA ASP A 287 -18.55 1.91 -5.77
C ASP A 287 -17.84 1.55 -7.09
N GLY A 288 -16.81 2.30 -7.48
CA GLY A 288 -16.10 2.12 -8.74
C GLY A 288 -16.88 2.62 -9.96
N VAL A 289 -17.82 3.55 -9.78
CA VAL A 289 -18.58 4.20 -10.85
C VAL A 289 -18.19 5.68 -10.95
N CYS A 290 -17.78 6.13 -12.13
CA CYS A 290 -17.52 7.53 -12.41
C CYS A 290 -18.82 8.25 -12.81
N GLY A 291 -19.63 8.59 -11.80
CA GLY A 291 -20.82 9.44 -11.95
C GLY A 291 -20.51 10.94 -11.84
N PRO A 292 -21.52 11.82 -11.87
CA PRO A 292 -21.35 13.28 -11.85
C PRO A 292 -20.47 13.79 -10.71
N ASN A 293 -20.69 13.35 -9.47
CA ASN A 293 -19.90 13.78 -8.30
C ASN A 293 -18.43 13.39 -8.40
N VAL A 294 -18.16 12.21 -8.95
CA VAL A 294 -16.79 11.71 -9.15
C VAL A 294 -16.09 12.51 -10.24
N ARG A 295 -16.78 12.81 -11.35
CA ARG A 295 -16.24 13.67 -12.42
C ARG A 295 -15.90 15.07 -11.90
N SER A 296 -16.81 15.70 -11.15
CA SER A 296 -16.54 17.00 -10.54
C SER A 296 -15.33 16.96 -9.60
N ALA A 297 -15.18 15.90 -8.82
CA ALA A 297 -14.02 15.73 -7.94
C ALA A 297 -12.71 15.52 -8.71
N ILE A 298 -12.74 14.81 -9.84
CA ILE A 298 -11.59 14.65 -10.74
C ILE A 298 -11.24 16.00 -11.37
N GLN A 299 -12.21 16.71 -11.95
CA GLN A 299 -11.97 18.02 -12.57
C GLN A 299 -11.42 19.03 -11.56
N SER A 300 -11.98 19.09 -10.35
CA SER A 300 -11.45 19.92 -9.27
C SER A 300 -10.00 19.56 -8.92
N ALA A 301 -9.67 18.27 -8.88
CA ALA A 301 -8.30 17.83 -8.63
C ALA A 301 -7.34 18.23 -9.77
N LEU A 302 -7.77 18.11 -11.03
CA LEU A 302 -6.98 18.51 -12.21
C LEU A 302 -6.76 20.03 -12.27
N SER A 303 -7.82 20.83 -12.10
CA SER A 303 -7.76 22.29 -12.19
C SER A 303 -6.95 22.94 -11.07
N SER A 304 -6.79 22.25 -9.94
CA SER A 304 -6.01 22.79 -8.83
C SER A 304 -4.51 22.88 -9.14
N GLY A 305 -3.98 22.19 -10.17
CA GLY A 305 -2.58 22.31 -10.65
C GLY A 305 -1.48 22.13 -9.59
N SER A 306 -1.84 21.71 -8.36
CA SER A 306 -1.05 21.95 -7.16
C SER A 306 -0.78 20.63 -6.46
N TYR A 307 0.25 19.92 -6.89
CA TYR A 307 0.84 18.88 -6.05
C TYR A 307 2.28 19.19 -5.64
N ALA A 308 2.97 20.14 -6.29
CA ALA A 308 4.22 20.71 -5.79
C ALA A 308 3.95 21.81 -4.74
N GLY A 309 4.41 21.60 -3.51
CA GLY A 309 4.51 22.67 -2.51
C GLY A 309 3.38 22.79 -1.47
N ALA A 310 2.33 21.96 -1.47
CA ALA A 310 1.37 21.99 -0.37
C ALA A 310 2.06 21.54 0.93
N SER A 311 2.11 22.43 1.92
CA SER A 311 2.81 22.19 3.19
C SER A 311 2.01 21.33 4.16
N ASP A 312 0.73 21.07 3.89
CA ASP A 312 -0.13 20.28 4.76
C ASP A 312 -0.13 18.79 4.36
N PRO A 313 0.37 17.86 5.19
CA PRO A 313 0.36 16.43 4.89
C PRO A 313 -1.05 15.84 4.74
N SER A 314 -2.11 16.49 5.22
CA SER A 314 -3.47 15.96 5.11
C SER A 314 -3.98 15.84 3.66
N VAL A 315 -3.36 16.57 2.73
CA VAL A 315 -3.71 16.61 1.29
C VAL A 315 -3.02 15.53 0.46
N TYR A 316 -2.28 14.62 1.10
CA TYR A 316 -1.53 13.56 0.45
C TYR A 316 -1.85 12.20 1.11
N PRO A 317 -1.77 11.07 0.37
CA PRO A 317 -2.01 9.75 0.93
C PRO A 317 -0.85 9.33 1.84
N ILE A 318 -1.19 8.82 3.01
CA ILE A 318 -0.22 8.18 3.91
C ILE A 318 0.45 7.01 3.17
N PRO A 319 1.80 6.91 3.16
CA PRO A 319 2.51 5.85 2.45
C PRO A 319 2.06 4.46 2.90
N THR A 320 1.66 3.60 1.98
CA THR A 320 1.37 2.19 2.31
C THR A 320 2.58 1.30 2.09
N ARG A 321 3.45 1.67 1.15
CA ARG A 321 4.75 1.05 0.89
C ARG A 321 5.87 1.68 1.74
N THR A 322 7.01 1.02 1.77
CA THR A 322 8.26 1.56 2.36
C THR A 322 8.85 2.58 1.40
N LEU A 323 9.13 3.79 1.87
CA LEU A 323 9.77 4.84 1.05
C LEU A 323 11.24 4.97 1.39
N ARG A 324 12.08 5.13 0.36
CA ARG A 324 13.54 5.29 0.44
C ARG A 324 14.03 6.14 -0.74
N VAL A 325 15.33 6.43 -0.80
CA VAL A 325 15.93 7.16 -1.92
C VAL A 325 15.49 6.54 -3.25
N GLY A 326 15.07 7.37 -4.21
CA GLY A 326 14.57 6.97 -5.52
C GLY A 326 13.04 6.79 -5.59
N CYS A 327 12.35 6.71 -4.45
CA CYS A 327 10.89 6.75 -4.43
C CYS A 327 10.37 8.12 -4.87
N SER A 328 9.26 8.13 -5.61
CA SER A 328 8.52 9.36 -5.93
C SER A 328 7.02 9.13 -5.86
N GLY A 329 6.26 10.22 -5.82
CA GLY A 329 4.80 10.20 -5.85
C GLY A 329 4.14 10.92 -4.67
N ASN A 330 2.82 10.85 -4.61
CA ASN A 330 2.04 11.57 -3.59
C ASN A 330 2.29 11.05 -2.16
N ASP A 331 2.69 9.79 -2.00
CA ASP A 331 3.12 9.25 -0.70
C ASP A 331 4.47 9.84 -0.24
N VAL A 332 5.38 10.13 -1.16
CA VAL A 332 6.60 10.89 -0.86
C VAL A 332 6.26 12.34 -0.52
N ARG A 333 5.32 12.97 -1.24
CA ARG A 333 4.83 14.33 -0.90
C ARG A 333 4.21 14.36 0.49
N TRP A 334 3.44 13.33 0.87
CA TRP A 334 2.94 13.17 2.23
C TRP A 334 4.06 13.20 3.25
N LEU A 335 5.10 12.38 3.03
CA LEU A 335 6.22 12.26 3.93
C LEU A 335 6.97 13.60 4.08
N GLN A 336 7.23 14.28 2.97
CA GLN A 336 7.90 15.58 2.96
C GLN A 336 7.07 16.66 3.65
N ALA A 337 5.76 16.75 3.36
CA ALA A 337 4.87 17.68 4.03
C ALA A 337 4.74 17.38 5.53
N ALA A 338 4.72 16.09 5.91
CA ALA A 338 4.70 15.65 7.29
C ALA A 338 5.97 16.05 8.04
N LEU A 339 7.14 15.78 7.46
CA LEU A 339 8.42 16.18 8.04
C LEU A 339 8.53 17.70 8.14
N LYS A 340 8.07 18.43 7.13
CA LYS A 340 8.02 19.90 7.12
C LYS A 340 7.16 20.44 8.27
N LYS A 341 5.95 19.88 8.45
CA LYS A 341 5.04 20.22 9.57
C LYS A 341 5.62 19.88 10.94
N LEU A 342 6.49 18.88 11.03
CA LEU A 342 7.24 18.51 12.25
C LEU A 342 8.53 19.33 12.48
N GLY A 343 8.79 20.32 11.63
CA GLY A 343 9.88 21.29 11.75
C GLY A 343 11.13 20.99 10.93
N ALA A 344 11.08 20.06 9.97
CA ALA A 344 12.20 19.84 9.05
C ALA A 344 12.23 20.91 7.95
N SER A 345 13.41 21.46 7.67
CA SER A 345 13.62 22.30 6.48
C SER A 345 13.74 21.42 5.23
N ILE A 346 12.64 21.27 4.48
CA ILE A 346 12.52 20.38 3.31
C ILE A 346 11.55 20.93 2.25
N SER A 347 11.79 20.61 0.97
CA SER A 347 10.87 20.81 -0.15
C SER A 347 9.80 19.71 -0.22
N VAL A 348 8.59 20.04 -0.70
CA VAL A 348 7.50 19.06 -0.96
C VAL A 348 7.38 18.88 -2.46
N ASP A 349 8.38 18.22 -3.04
CA ASP A 349 8.54 18.02 -4.48
C ASP A 349 8.11 16.63 -4.96
N GLY A 350 7.81 15.72 -4.02
CA GLY A 350 7.39 14.36 -4.30
C GLY A 350 8.51 13.44 -4.72
N VAL A 351 9.76 13.83 -4.52
CA VAL A 351 10.96 13.05 -4.84
C VAL A 351 11.73 12.74 -3.56
N PHE A 352 11.88 11.45 -3.28
CA PHE A 352 12.66 10.99 -2.14
C PHE A 352 14.12 10.95 -2.60
N GLY A 353 14.77 12.11 -2.67
CA GLY A 353 16.21 12.22 -2.90
C GLY A 353 17.03 12.17 -1.60
N SER A 354 18.34 12.42 -1.70
CA SER A 354 19.26 12.51 -0.56
C SER A 354 18.82 13.53 0.51
N GLY A 355 18.20 14.65 0.10
CA GLY A 355 17.63 15.63 1.01
C GLY A 355 16.47 15.08 1.86
N THR A 356 15.56 14.32 1.24
CA THR A 356 14.44 13.66 1.93
C THR A 356 14.94 12.58 2.88
N GLU A 357 15.90 11.76 2.43
CA GLU A 357 16.55 10.74 3.24
C GLU A 357 17.21 11.32 4.49
N ALA A 358 17.96 12.42 4.36
CA ALA A 358 18.56 13.11 5.49
C ALA A 358 17.51 13.59 6.50
N LYS A 359 16.33 14.03 6.04
CA LYS A 359 15.23 14.43 6.94
C LYS A 359 14.49 13.25 7.56
N VAL A 360 14.44 12.11 6.89
CA VAL A 360 13.97 10.86 7.49
C VAL A 360 14.92 10.41 8.60
N ARG A 361 16.24 10.40 8.35
CA ARG A 361 17.26 10.10 9.39
C ARG A 361 17.15 11.05 10.57
N TRP A 362 17.02 12.35 10.31
CA TRP A 362 16.78 13.34 11.35
C TRP A 362 15.53 13.03 12.20
N ALA A 363 14.41 12.71 11.57
CA ALA A 363 13.18 12.37 12.30
C ALA A 363 13.33 11.08 13.10
N GLN A 364 14.02 10.08 12.55
CA GLN A 364 14.32 8.83 13.24
C GLN A 364 15.17 9.08 14.49
N GLN A 365 16.26 9.86 14.37
CA GLN A 365 17.09 10.27 15.51
C GLN A 365 16.28 11.04 16.55
N LYS A 366 15.51 12.04 16.12
CA LYS A 366 14.64 12.87 16.98
C LYS A 366 13.63 12.04 17.77
N TYR A 367 13.22 10.90 17.24
CA TYR A 367 12.16 10.07 17.81
C TYR A 367 12.62 8.69 18.30
N GLY A 368 13.93 8.47 18.42
CA GLY A 368 14.50 7.25 19.01
C GLY A 368 14.36 5.99 18.14
N LEU A 369 14.34 6.14 16.82
CA LEU A 369 14.36 5.04 15.85
C LEU A 369 15.76 4.85 15.27
N THR A 370 16.04 3.67 14.71
CA THR A 370 17.24 3.44 13.90
C THR A 370 17.28 4.44 12.73
N PRO A 371 18.36 5.23 12.58
CA PRO A 371 18.45 6.29 11.56
C PRO A 371 18.89 5.73 10.20
N ASP A 372 18.15 4.74 9.69
CA ASP A 372 18.45 4.07 8.42
C ASP A 372 18.11 4.93 7.18
N GLY A 373 17.35 6.01 7.34
CA GLY A 373 16.94 6.89 6.24
C GLY A 373 15.73 6.39 5.46
N VAL A 374 15.11 5.29 5.90
CA VAL A 374 14.00 4.63 5.25
C VAL A 374 12.69 4.92 6.00
N CYS A 375 11.69 5.42 5.28
CA CYS A 375 10.33 5.55 5.81
C CYS A 375 9.57 4.23 5.68
N GLY A 376 9.98 3.26 6.49
CA GLY A 376 9.27 2.00 6.70
C GLY A 376 8.08 2.15 7.66
N PRO A 377 7.38 1.04 7.98
CA PRO A 377 6.20 1.06 8.85
C PRO A 377 6.44 1.73 10.22
N ALA A 378 7.60 1.52 10.85
CA ALA A 378 7.93 2.12 12.15
C ALA A 378 8.10 3.65 12.04
N THR A 379 8.91 4.12 11.08
CA THR A 379 9.14 5.53 10.80
C THR A 379 7.84 6.26 10.49
N ARG A 380 7.03 5.71 9.58
CA ARG A 380 5.73 6.26 9.19
C ARG A 380 4.77 6.39 10.39
N THR A 381 4.62 5.34 11.19
CA THR A 381 3.74 5.35 12.38
C THR A 381 4.18 6.42 13.38
N ARG A 382 5.49 6.61 13.56
CA ARG A 382 6.02 7.61 14.48
C ARG A 382 5.76 9.04 14.01
N ILE A 383 5.89 9.29 12.70
CA ILE A 383 5.57 10.57 12.07
C ILE A 383 4.07 10.88 12.22
N ILE A 384 3.19 9.92 11.96
CA ILE A 384 1.73 10.07 12.16
C ILE A 384 1.41 10.44 13.61
N SER A 385 2.04 9.75 14.57
CA SER A 385 1.84 10.01 15.99
C SER A 385 2.32 11.40 16.41
N ALA A 386 3.46 11.86 15.86
CA ALA A 386 4.00 13.19 16.10
C ALA A 386 3.09 14.29 15.55
N LEU A 387 2.54 14.10 14.34
CA LEU A 387 1.60 15.03 13.73
C LEU A 387 0.32 15.18 14.56
N GLY A 388 -0.17 14.06 15.12
CA GLY A 388 -1.34 14.05 16.00
C GLY A 388 -1.11 14.62 17.39
N SER A 389 0.15 14.85 17.80
CA SER A 389 0.52 15.43 19.10
C SER A 389 0.73 16.96 19.04
N SER A 390 0.54 17.57 17.87
CA SER A 390 0.70 19.02 17.65
C SER A 390 -0.59 19.82 17.91
N GLY A 391 -1.64 19.17 18.40
CA GLY A 391 -2.84 19.79 19.00
C GLY A 391 -2.89 19.39 20.47
N GLY A 392 -3.07 20.39 21.34
CA GLY A 392 -2.81 20.30 22.78
C GLY A 392 -3.51 19.21 23.59
N SER A 393 -3.01 19.09 24.82
CA SER A 393 -3.53 18.33 25.97
C SER A 393 -5.04 18.16 26.02
N GLY A 394 -5.48 16.94 26.35
CA GLY A 394 -6.84 16.68 26.82
C GLY A 394 -7.13 15.19 26.95
N GLY A 395 -7.10 14.66 28.17
CA GLY A 395 -7.71 13.37 28.48
C GLY A 395 -9.23 13.43 28.31
N GLY A 396 -9.86 12.32 27.91
CA GLY A 396 -11.31 12.21 27.86
C GLY A 396 -11.81 11.27 26.77
N SER A 397 -12.58 10.28 27.18
CA SER A 397 -13.20 9.22 26.38
C SER A 397 -14.30 9.73 25.43
N ASN A 398 -13.97 10.06 24.17
CA ASN A 398 -15.03 10.38 23.19
C ASN A 398 -14.70 9.94 21.74
N TYR A 399 -14.34 8.66 21.56
CA TYR A 399 -14.24 8.05 20.25
C TYR A 399 -15.49 7.20 19.95
N PRO A 400 -15.98 7.17 18.70
CA PRO A 400 -17.17 6.39 18.36
C PRO A 400 -16.90 4.89 18.50
N VAL A 401 -17.87 4.17 19.07
CA VAL A 401 -17.83 2.70 19.12
C VAL A 401 -17.79 2.16 17.68
N PRO A 402 -16.88 1.23 17.33
CA PRO A 402 -16.74 0.73 15.97
C PRO A 402 -18.04 0.09 15.46
N THR A 403 -18.55 0.50 14.30
CA THR A 403 -19.68 -0.19 13.65
C THR A 403 -19.21 -1.35 12.77
N ARG A 404 -18.01 -1.22 12.18
CA ARG A 404 -17.33 -2.24 11.37
C ARG A 404 -16.44 -3.17 12.19
N THR A 405 -16.03 -4.30 11.61
CA THR A 405 -15.01 -5.20 12.17
C THR A 405 -13.63 -4.58 12.01
N LEU A 406 -12.83 -4.53 13.09
CA LEU A 406 -11.47 -4.00 13.06
C LEU A 406 -10.42 -5.11 13.07
N ARG A 407 -9.39 -5.01 12.23
CA ARG A 407 -8.29 -5.95 12.08
C ARG A 407 -6.97 -5.24 11.78
N GLN A 408 -5.87 -5.99 11.83
CA GLN A 408 -4.55 -5.43 11.56
C GLN A 408 -4.49 -4.77 10.18
N GLY A 409 -3.96 -3.54 10.14
CA GLY A 409 -3.95 -2.69 8.96
C GLY A 409 -5.03 -1.59 8.98
N ASP A 410 -6.08 -1.74 9.78
CA ASP A 410 -7.13 -0.72 9.88
C ASP A 410 -6.67 0.53 10.63
N SER A 411 -7.23 1.68 10.27
CA SER A 411 -7.01 2.95 10.95
C SER A 411 -8.30 3.74 11.13
N GLY A 412 -8.36 4.61 12.14
CA GLY A 412 -9.49 5.50 12.37
C GLY A 412 -9.74 5.83 13.84
N ASN A 413 -10.73 6.70 14.09
CA ASN A 413 -11.17 7.04 15.45
C ASN A 413 -11.79 5.84 16.17
N ASP A 414 -12.41 4.91 15.43
CA ASP A 414 -12.89 3.63 15.94
C ASP A 414 -11.75 2.71 16.42
N VAL A 415 -10.58 2.77 15.78
CA VAL A 415 -9.36 2.11 16.27
C VAL A 415 -8.82 2.82 17.52
N LYS A 416 -8.91 4.16 17.61
CA LYS A 416 -8.55 4.89 18.84
C LYS A 416 -9.48 4.52 20.01
N TRP A 417 -10.77 4.30 19.76
CA TRP A 417 -11.70 3.76 20.75
C TRP A 417 -11.21 2.41 21.26
N LEU A 418 -10.92 1.48 20.35
CA LEU A 418 -10.44 0.13 20.69
C LEU A 418 -9.15 0.19 21.51
N GLN A 419 -8.16 0.97 21.08
CA GLN A 419 -6.89 1.10 21.78
C GLN A 419 -7.05 1.77 23.15
N SER A 420 -7.94 2.76 23.29
CA SER A 420 -8.25 3.39 24.57
C SER A 420 -8.88 2.39 25.54
N ALA A 421 -9.79 1.55 25.04
CA ALA A 421 -10.42 0.50 25.82
C ALA A 421 -9.44 -0.61 26.23
N LEU A 422 -8.56 -1.03 25.32
CA LEU A 422 -7.49 -2.01 25.59
C LEU A 422 -6.44 -1.44 26.57
N LYS A 423 -6.13 -0.15 26.49
CA LYS A 423 -5.26 0.53 27.45
C LYS A 423 -5.92 0.62 28.84
N LYS A 424 -7.22 0.88 28.91
CA LYS A 424 -8.02 0.78 30.16
C LYS A 424 -8.00 -0.66 30.71
N TYR A 425 -7.97 -1.66 29.83
CA TYR A 425 -7.79 -3.07 30.16
C TYR A 425 -6.37 -3.43 30.64
N GLY A 426 -5.41 -2.52 30.53
CA GLY A 426 -4.03 -2.72 30.98
C GLY A 426 -3.07 -3.16 29.87
N ALA A 427 -3.47 -3.09 28.59
CA ALA A 427 -2.54 -3.30 27.49
C ALA A 427 -1.56 -2.12 27.37
N GLU A 428 -0.27 -2.43 27.33
CA GLU A 428 0.81 -1.45 27.10
C GLU A 428 0.90 -1.10 25.61
N ILE A 429 -0.13 -0.41 25.11
CA ILE A 429 -0.22 0.04 23.73
C ILE A 429 -0.45 1.55 23.65
N SER A 430 0.01 2.17 22.59
CA SER A 430 -0.26 3.57 22.29
C SER A 430 -1.62 3.72 21.59
N VAL A 431 -2.36 4.79 21.89
CA VAL A 431 -3.63 5.14 21.23
C VAL A 431 -3.31 5.91 19.94
N THR A 432 -2.82 5.19 18.93
CA THR A 432 -2.34 5.75 17.66
C THR A 432 -3.45 5.95 16.63
N GLY A 433 -4.57 5.24 16.77
CA GLY A 433 -5.60 5.11 15.74
C GLY A 433 -5.21 4.16 14.61
N TYR A 434 -4.14 3.37 14.75
CA TYR A 434 -3.74 2.32 13.80
C TYR A 434 -3.69 0.95 14.47
N PHE A 435 -4.35 -0.03 13.85
CA PHE A 435 -4.41 -1.39 14.33
C PHE A 435 -3.16 -2.14 13.85
N GLY A 436 -2.05 -1.95 14.57
CA GLY A 436 -0.78 -2.63 14.31
C GLY A 436 -0.67 -4.00 14.97
N SER A 437 0.54 -4.59 14.91
CA SER A 437 0.85 -5.88 15.57
C SER A 437 0.63 -5.84 17.07
N GLN A 438 0.97 -4.73 17.74
CA GLN A 438 0.73 -4.52 19.18
C GLN A 438 -0.76 -4.48 19.51
N THR A 439 -1.57 -3.76 18.72
CA THR A 439 -3.04 -3.74 18.88
C THR A 439 -3.63 -5.14 18.64
N LYS A 440 -3.15 -5.87 17.62
CA LYS A 440 -3.57 -7.26 17.38
C LYS A 440 -3.23 -8.19 18.54
N ALA A 441 -2.03 -8.08 19.09
CA ALA A 441 -1.61 -8.86 20.25
C ALA A 441 -2.49 -8.53 21.47
N ALA A 442 -2.77 -7.25 21.72
CA ALA A 442 -3.66 -6.81 22.79
C ALA A 442 -5.11 -7.29 22.59
N VAL A 443 -5.62 -7.31 21.36
CA VAL A 443 -6.95 -7.88 21.05
C VAL A 443 -6.97 -9.38 21.28
N LYS A 444 -5.94 -10.13 20.84
CA LYS A 444 -5.84 -11.57 21.12
C LYS A 444 -5.83 -11.85 22.61
N GLU A 445 -5.09 -11.06 23.38
CA GLU A 445 -5.02 -11.22 24.83
C GLU A 445 -6.35 -10.91 25.51
N PHE A 446 -7.01 -9.81 25.11
CA PHE A 446 -8.35 -9.50 25.56
C PHE A 446 -9.33 -10.64 25.24
N GLN A 447 -9.32 -11.16 24.01
CA GLN A 447 -10.18 -12.27 23.58
C GLN A 447 -9.97 -13.53 24.42
N ARG A 448 -8.71 -13.95 24.63
CA ARG A 448 -8.38 -15.09 25.51
C ARG A 448 -8.95 -14.89 26.91
N SER A 449 -8.82 -13.69 27.47
CA SER A 449 -9.32 -13.39 28.81
C SER A 449 -10.85 -13.38 28.93
N ARG A 450 -11.58 -13.34 27.81
CA ARG A 450 -13.05 -13.31 27.75
C ARG A 450 -13.67 -14.57 27.16
N GLY A 451 -12.87 -15.64 26.96
CA GLY A 451 -13.35 -16.89 26.38
C GLY A 451 -13.79 -16.76 24.92
N LEU A 452 -13.25 -15.79 24.19
CA LEU A 452 -13.49 -15.62 22.75
C LEU A 452 -12.40 -16.32 21.94
N THR A 453 -12.69 -16.64 20.68
CA THR A 453 -11.67 -17.04 19.71
C THR A 453 -10.60 -15.95 19.58
N ALA A 454 -9.35 -16.29 19.87
CA ALA A 454 -8.22 -15.35 19.89
C ALA A 454 -7.64 -15.08 18.48
N ASP A 455 -8.50 -14.68 17.56
CA ASP A 455 -8.15 -14.40 16.15
C ASP A 455 -7.44 -13.04 15.97
N GLY A 456 -7.49 -12.15 16.98
CA GLY A 456 -6.92 -10.81 16.94
C GLY A 456 -7.74 -9.82 16.14
N VAL A 457 -9.02 -10.12 15.93
CA VAL A 457 -9.99 -9.31 15.19
C VAL A 457 -11.06 -8.78 16.15
N CYS A 458 -11.27 -7.46 16.13
CA CYS A 458 -12.36 -6.84 16.88
C CYS A 458 -13.66 -6.88 16.06
N GLY A 459 -14.26 -8.08 15.96
CA GLY A 459 -15.60 -8.30 15.42
C GLY A 459 -16.72 -7.99 16.43
N PRO A 460 -17.99 -8.24 16.08
CA PRO A 460 -19.15 -7.94 16.94
C PRO A 460 -19.05 -8.51 18.36
N ALA A 461 -18.62 -9.77 18.52
CA ALA A 461 -18.48 -10.41 19.83
C ALA A 461 -17.38 -9.77 20.70
N THR A 462 -16.19 -9.53 20.13
CA THR A 462 -15.08 -8.83 20.79
C THR A 462 -15.51 -7.43 21.22
N ARG A 463 -16.16 -6.69 20.32
CA ARG A 463 -16.65 -5.33 20.59
C ARG A 463 -17.69 -5.28 21.70
N ALA A 464 -18.63 -6.24 21.74
CA ALA A 464 -19.63 -6.32 22.79
C ALA A 464 -18.97 -6.51 24.18
N LYS A 465 -17.98 -7.40 24.27
CA LYS A 465 -17.22 -7.63 25.52
C LYS A 465 -16.35 -6.45 25.92
N ILE A 466 -15.76 -5.73 24.97
CA ILE A 466 -15.04 -4.48 25.26
C ILE A 466 -16.03 -3.43 25.76
N LYS A 467 -17.21 -3.29 25.13
CA LYS A 467 -18.25 -2.36 25.55
C LYS A 467 -18.69 -2.65 26.99
N GLU A 468 -19.03 -3.90 27.30
CA GLU A 468 -19.35 -4.39 28.65
C GLU A 468 -18.24 -4.04 29.65
N TYR A 469 -16.97 -4.28 29.28
CA TYR A 469 -15.83 -3.97 30.14
C TYR A 469 -15.66 -2.46 30.40
N VAL A 470 -15.82 -1.61 29.37
CA VAL A 470 -15.66 -0.17 29.54
C VAL A 470 -16.88 0.48 30.21
N SER A 471 -18.07 -0.09 30.07
CA SER A 471 -19.33 0.34 30.70
C SER A 471 -19.54 -0.23 32.10
N GLY A 472 -18.86 -1.32 32.47
CA GLY A 472 -18.97 -2.03 33.73
C GLY A 472 -18.32 -1.33 34.93
N GLY A 473 -18.45 -0.01 35.03
CA GLY A 473 -18.16 0.72 36.26
C GLY A 473 -19.28 0.49 37.27
N SER A 474 -19.31 -0.67 37.92
CA SER A 474 -20.06 -0.92 39.17
C SER A 474 -19.65 -2.25 39.77
N GLY A 475 -18.95 -2.22 40.92
CA GLY A 475 -18.73 -3.38 41.78
C GLY A 475 -17.28 -3.70 42.15
N SER A 476 -16.56 -2.80 42.84
CA SER A 476 -15.40 -3.22 43.66
C SER A 476 -15.09 -2.21 44.77
N SER A 477 -15.11 -2.69 46.00
CA SER A 477 -14.82 -1.95 47.24
C SER A 477 -13.34 -1.56 47.42
N SER A 478 -12.46 -1.87 46.46
CA SER A 478 -11.02 -1.59 46.51
C SER A 478 -10.57 -0.47 45.56
N GLY A 479 -11.48 0.18 44.83
CA GLY A 479 -11.14 1.26 43.87
C GLY A 479 -10.43 0.79 42.60
N TYR A 480 -10.15 -0.51 42.49
CA TYR A 480 -9.55 -1.16 41.32
C TYR A 480 -10.51 -2.19 40.73
N PRO A 481 -10.43 -2.50 39.42
CA PRO A 481 -11.29 -3.51 38.80
C PRO A 481 -10.88 -4.93 39.23
N VAL A 482 -11.85 -5.79 39.53
CA VAL A 482 -11.60 -7.23 39.73
C VAL A 482 -10.85 -7.79 38.52
N PRO A 483 -9.77 -8.58 38.72
CA PRO A 483 -9.04 -9.21 37.64
C PRO A 483 -9.94 -10.15 36.85
N THR A 484 -9.95 -9.98 35.54
CA THR A 484 -10.70 -10.88 34.64
C THR A 484 -9.77 -11.86 33.93
N ARG A 485 -8.46 -11.61 33.96
CA ARG A 485 -7.40 -12.54 33.52
C ARG A 485 -6.81 -13.28 34.72
N VAL A 486 -6.15 -14.41 34.44
CA VAL A 486 -5.40 -15.20 35.43
C VAL A 486 -4.09 -14.47 35.74
N LEU A 487 -3.92 -13.98 36.98
CA LEU A 487 -2.71 -13.24 37.36
C LEU A 487 -1.63 -14.19 37.87
N LYS A 488 -0.37 -13.93 37.47
CA LYS A 488 0.81 -14.69 37.90
C LYS A 488 2.02 -13.78 37.99
N ILE A 489 3.12 -14.31 38.52
CA ILE A 489 4.39 -13.58 38.62
C ILE A 489 4.80 -12.96 37.27
N GLY A 490 5.31 -11.73 37.33
CA GLY A 490 5.71 -10.93 36.17
C GLY A 490 4.60 -10.05 35.59
N PHE A 491 3.34 -10.19 36.02
CA PHE A 491 2.25 -9.32 35.56
C PHE A 491 2.25 -7.98 36.31
N SER A 492 1.80 -6.93 35.63
CA SER A 492 1.58 -5.61 36.21
C SER A 492 0.22 -5.04 35.80
N GLY A 493 -0.31 -4.09 36.58
CA GLY A 493 -1.55 -3.37 36.24
C GLY A 493 -2.47 -3.07 37.41
N ASN A 494 -3.60 -2.41 37.12
CA ASN A 494 -4.63 -2.08 38.12
C ASN A 494 -5.34 -3.33 38.68
N ASP A 495 -5.40 -4.42 37.92
CA ASP A 495 -5.87 -5.72 38.38
C ASP A 495 -4.89 -6.37 39.38
N VAL A 496 -3.59 -6.18 39.18
CA VAL A 496 -2.58 -6.55 40.19
C VAL A 496 -2.72 -5.67 41.43
N LYS A 497 -2.99 -4.37 41.29
CA LYS A 497 -3.30 -3.49 42.44
C LYS A 497 -4.57 -3.92 43.17
N TRP A 498 -5.59 -4.39 42.45
CA TRP A 498 -6.78 -4.99 43.06
C TRP A 498 -6.38 -6.19 43.92
N LEU A 499 -5.60 -7.13 43.36
CA LEU A 499 -5.19 -8.34 44.06
C LEU A 499 -4.37 -8.00 45.31
N GLN A 500 -3.40 -7.10 45.19
CA GLN A 500 -2.59 -6.66 46.31
C GLN A 500 -3.43 -5.94 47.38
N SER A 501 -4.38 -5.08 46.97
CA SER A 501 -5.29 -4.40 47.90
C SER A 501 -6.22 -5.38 48.61
N ALA A 502 -6.70 -6.39 47.89
CA ALA A 502 -7.55 -7.46 48.43
C ALA A 502 -6.79 -8.31 49.45
N LEU A 503 -5.60 -8.80 49.09
CA LEU A 503 -4.72 -9.55 49.98
C LEU A 503 -4.36 -8.73 51.24
N LYS A 504 -4.04 -7.45 51.07
CA LYS A 504 -3.75 -6.54 52.18
C LYS A 504 -4.94 -6.39 53.13
N ARG A 505 -6.16 -6.26 52.62
CA ARG A 505 -7.40 -6.20 53.42
C ARG A 505 -7.69 -7.51 54.15
N LEU A 506 -7.34 -8.63 53.56
CA LEU A 506 -7.50 -9.97 54.14
C LEU A 506 -6.39 -10.33 55.13
N GLY A 507 -5.53 -9.37 55.50
CA GLY A 507 -4.48 -9.54 56.51
C GLY A 507 -3.11 -9.97 55.97
N TYR A 508 -2.97 -10.16 54.66
CA TYR A 508 -1.69 -10.55 54.06
C TYR A 508 -0.86 -9.32 53.73
N ASN A 509 0.24 -9.10 54.47
CA ASN A 509 1.08 -7.93 54.29
C ASN A 509 1.80 -7.93 52.91
N VAL A 510 1.25 -7.18 51.95
CA VAL A 510 1.79 -7.00 50.60
C VAL A 510 1.79 -5.52 50.22
N THR A 511 2.82 -5.10 49.48
CA THR A 511 2.89 -3.74 48.92
C THR A 511 1.96 -3.62 47.72
N VAL A 512 1.18 -2.54 47.65
CA VAL A 512 0.25 -2.25 46.54
C VAL A 512 0.96 -1.40 45.48
N ASP A 513 1.89 -1.99 44.75
CA ASP A 513 2.69 -1.32 43.71
C ASP A 513 2.21 -1.61 42.28
N GLY A 514 1.26 -2.53 42.12
CA GLY A 514 0.76 -2.98 40.82
C GLY A 514 1.73 -3.88 40.07
N LYS A 515 2.74 -4.46 40.74
CA LYS A 515 3.70 -5.41 40.17
C LYS A 515 3.59 -6.75 40.89
N PHE A 516 3.22 -7.79 40.16
CA PHE A 516 3.10 -9.14 40.68
C PHE A 516 4.51 -9.77 40.73
N GLY A 517 5.29 -9.38 41.74
CA GLY A 517 6.60 -9.96 42.02
C GLY A 517 6.55 -11.18 42.95
N PRO A 518 7.72 -11.77 43.30
CA PRO A 518 7.82 -12.88 44.23
C PRO A 518 7.08 -12.62 45.56
N ALA A 519 7.16 -11.40 46.10
CA ALA A 519 6.46 -11.03 47.34
C ALA A 519 4.94 -11.14 47.24
N THR A 520 4.33 -10.71 46.12
CA THR A 520 2.88 -10.87 45.88
C THR A 520 2.52 -12.34 45.71
N GLN A 521 3.35 -13.11 45.01
CA GLN A 521 3.15 -14.55 44.84
C GLN A 521 3.15 -15.28 46.17
N THR A 522 4.13 -15.03 47.04
CA THR A 522 4.21 -15.63 48.38
C THR A 522 2.95 -15.35 49.20
N LYS A 523 2.43 -14.12 49.16
CA LYS A 523 1.19 -13.77 49.89
C LYS A 523 -0.05 -14.39 49.28
N LEU A 524 -0.09 -14.55 47.95
CA LEU A 524 -1.18 -15.26 47.30
C LEU A 524 -1.19 -16.75 47.61
N ILE A 525 -0.01 -17.39 47.66
CA ILE A 525 0.14 -18.79 48.07
C ILE A 525 -0.36 -18.97 49.50
N ALA A 526 0.04 -18.09 50.43
CA ALA A 526 -0.47 -18.12 51.80
C ALA A 526 -2.00 -18.04 51.84
N PHE A 527 -2.60 -17.11 51.09
CA PHE A 527 -4.05 -17.04 50.96
C PHE A 527 -4.68 -18.31 50.40
N GLN A 528 -4.07 -18.94 49.39
CA GLN A 528 -4.58 -20.18 48.81
C GLN A 528 -4.53 -21.33 49.81
N ILE A 529 -3.44 -21.46 50.59
CA ILE A 529 -3.30 -22.47 51.65
C ILE A 529 -4.39 -22.26 52.70
N ASP A 530 -4.55 -21.03 53.21
CA ASP A 530 -5.51 -20.69 54.27
C ASP A 530 -6.98 -20.88 53.85
N ASN A 531 -7.24 -21.03 52.55
CA ASN A 531 -8.57 -21.18 51.97
C ASN A 531 -8.76 -22.52 51.24
N CYS A 532 -7.90 -23.50 51.50
CA CYS A 532 -7.97 -24.85 50.92
C CYS A 532 -8.03 -24.85 49.38
N LEU A 533 -7.33 -23.92 48.74
CA LEU A 533 -7.15 -23.85 47.29
C LEU A 533 -5.82 -24.48 46.89
N VAL A 534 -5.65 -24.77 45.59
CA VAL A 534 -4.34 -25.18 45.05
C VAL A 534 -3.33 -24.03 45.28
N PRO A 535 -2.21 -24.26 46.01
CA PRO A 535 -1.25 -23.22 46.38
C PRO A 535 -0.25 -22.94 45.24
N ASP A 536 -0.75 -22.67 44.05
CA ASP A 536 0.05 -22.46 42.82
C ASP A 536 0.60 -21.03 42.66
N GLY A 537 0.18 -20.10 43.53
CA GLY A 537 0.56 -18.69 43.46
C GLY A 537 -0.01 -17.96 42.25
N ILE A 538 -1.09 -18.48 41.68
CA ILE A 538 -1.79 -17.94 40.51
C ILE A 538 -3.19 -17.47 40.91
N CYS A 539 -3.55 -16.23 40.57
CA CYS A 539 -4.90 -15.70 40.83
C CYS A 539 -5.86 -16.13 39.71
N GLY A 540 -6.21 -17.40 39.70
CA GLY A 540 -7.20 -18.00 38.80
C GLY A 540 -8.66 -17.77 39.22
N PRO A 541 -9.65 -18.29 38.47
CA PRO A 541 -11.07 -18.12 38.79
C PRO A 541 -11.45 -18.52 40.22
N ALA A 542 -10.97 -19.68 40.70
CA ALA A 542 -11.24 -20.17 42.05
C ALA A 542 -10.67 -19.24 43.13
N THR A 543 -9.42 -18.80 42.97
CA THR A 543 -8.76 -17.86 43.87
C THR A 543 -9.44 -16.50 43.89
N ARG A 544 -9.86 -15.97 42.74
CA ARG A 544 -10.62 -14.71 42.67
C ARG A 544 -11.98 -14.82 43.34
N ALA A 545 -12.70 -15.92 43.13
CA ALA A 545 -13.99 -16.16 43.76
C ALA A 545 -13.85 -16.24 45.29
N ALA A 546 -12.83 -16.95 45.79
CA ALA A 546 -12.55 -17.03 47.22
C ALA A 546 -12.16 -15.68 47.84
N ILE A 547 -11.39 -14.86 47.11
CA ILE A 547 -11.07 -13.49 47.55
C ILE A 547 -12.35 -12.66 47.63
N LEU A 548 -13.16 -12.65 46.57
CA LEU A 548 -14.42 -11.89 46.51
C LEU A 548 -15.41 -12.29 47.59
N ALA A 549 -15.51 -13.58 47.92
CA ALA A 549 -16.38 -14.06 48.98
C ALA A 549 -15.97 -13.57 50.39
N LYS A 550 -14.77 -13.00 50.54
CA LYS A 550 -14.19 -12.56 51.81
C LYS A 550 -13.93 -11.05 51.89
N LEU A 551 -14.17 -10.31 50.80
CA LEU A 551 -14.05 -8.84 50.72
C LEU A 551 -15.41 -8.17 50.88
#